data_AF-A0A497X440-F1
#
_entry.id   AF-A0A497X440-F1
#
_cell.length_a   1.000
_cell.length_b   1.000
_cell.length_c   1.000
_cell.angle_alpha   90.00
_cell.angle_beta   90.00
_cell.angle_gamma   90.00
#
_symmetry.space_group_name_H-M   'P 1'
#
loop_
_entity.id
_entity.type
_entity.pdbx_description
1 polymer ?
#
loop_
_entity_poly.entity_id
_entity_poly.type
_entity_poly.pdbx_seq_one_letter_code
_entity_poly.pdbx_strand_id
1 'polypeptide(L)' 'MSRFQRVMAITMTMLTVCFAGLWAFVYLYISGMACAFSNNANCGVSMPWQLSGEDLQFMVLIPGAIFLMMAILSVLLWRK' A
#
# COMPACT_ATOMS: atom_id res chain seq x y z
N MET A 1 7.00 -23.99 -15.80
CA MET A 1 6.95 -22.53 -16.02
C MET A 1 7.62 -22.15 -17.34
N SER A 2 6.84 -21.72 -18.33
CA SER A 2 7.36 -21.22 -19.61
C SER A 2 8.09 -19.87 -19.43
N ARG A 3 8.93 -19.46 -20.39
CA ARG A 3 9.61 -18.15 -20.35
C ARG A 3 8.61 -16.99 -20.19
N PHE A 4 7.45 -17.11 -20.81
CA PHE A 4 6.36 -16.12 -20.72
C PHE A 4 5.76 -16.03 -19.31
N GLN A 5 5.52 -17.17 -18.64
CA GLN A 5 5.02 -17.19 -17.27
C GLN A 5 6.00 -16.58 -16.27
N ARG A 6 7.31 -16.81 -16.46
CA ARG A 6 8.35 -16.19 -15.61
C ARG A 6 8.35 -14.67 -15.73
N VAL A 7 8.30 -14.13 -16.95
CA VAL A 7 8.26 -12.68 -17.16
C VAL A 7 7.02 -12.09 -16.49
N MET A 8 5.85 -12.72 -16.65
CA MET A 8 4.60 -12.28 -16.03
C MET A 8 4.66 -12.31 -14.50
N ALA A 9 5.24 -13.36 -13.90
CA ALA A 9 5.40 -13.46 -12.45
C ALA A 9 6.32 -12.36 -11.91
N ILE A 10 7.44 -12.09 -12.60
CA ILE A 10 8.41 -11.05 -12.22
C ILE A 10 7.77 -9.66 -12.33
N THR A 11 7.11 -9.33 -13.44
CA THR A 11 6.48 -8.03 -13.61
C THR A 11 5.40 -7.79 -12.54
N MET A 12 4.60 -8.81 -12.22
CA MET A 12 3.57 -8.68 -11.20
C MET A 12 4.15 -8.52 -9.80
N THR A 13 5.24 -9.20 -9.47
CA THR A 13 5.95 -8.95 -8.20
C THR A 13 6.51 -7.54 -8.11
N MET A 14 7.11 -7.03 -9.18
CA MET A 14 7.63 -5.65 -9.20
C MET A 14 6.53 -4.63 -9.00
N LEU A 15 5.40 -4.79 -9.70
CA LEU A 15 4.22 -3.93 -9.53
C LEU A 15 3.68 -3.98 -8.10
N THR A 16 3.62 -5.17 -7.49
CA THR A 16 3.13 -5.34 -6.11
C THR A 16 4.03 -4.63 -5.10
N VAL A 17 5.35 -4.74 -5.25
CA VAL A 17 6.34 -4.06 -4.39
C VAL A 17 6.29 -2.54 -4.59
N CYS A 18 6.24 -2.08 -5.85
CA CYS A 18 6.10 -0.65 -6.16
C CYS A 18 4.82 -0.06 -5.58
N PHE A 19 3.69 -0.78 -5.68
CA PHE A 19 2.43 -0.35 -5.10
C PHE A 19 2.53 -0.19 -3.58
N ALA A 20 3.11 -1.17 -2.87
CA ALA A 20 3.33 -1.08 -1.44
C ALA A 20 4.21 0.11 -1.05
N GLY A 21 5.29 0.36 -1.81
CA GLY A 21 6.17 1.50 -1.59
C GLY A 21 5.46 2.85 -1.82
N LEU A 22 4.69 2.97 -2.90
CA LEU A 22 3.90 4.17 -3.19
C LEU A 22 2.84 4.42 -2.12
N TRP A 23 2.15 3.36 -1.67
CA TRP A 23 1.17 3.47 -0.61
C TRP A 23 1.81 3.99 0.70
N ALA A 24 2.94 3.41 1.12
CA ALA A 24 3.64 3.85 2.31
C ALA A 24 4.12 5.31 2.20
N PHE A 25 4.63 5.70 1.03
CA PHE A 25 5.04 7.07 0.77
C PHE A 25 3.86 8.05 0.86
N VAL A 26 2.74 7.75 0.18
CA VAL A 26 1.53 8.59 0.21
C VAL A 26 0.96 8.70 1.62
N TYR A 27 0.92 7.59 2.36
CA TYR A 27 0.44 7.57 3.74
C TYR A 27 1.26 8.53 4.64
N LEU A 28 2.59 8.42 4.58
CA LEU A 28 3.49 9.28 5.35
C LEU A 28 3.41 10.74 4.90
N TYR A 29 3.30 10.98 3.59
CA TYR A 29 3.19 12.32 3.03
C TYR A 29 1.91 13.02 3.50
N ILE A 30 0.75 12.37 3.37
CA ILE A 30 -0.52 12.98 3.79
C ILE A 30 -0.54 13.18 5.31
N SER A 31 -0.06 12.20 6.08
CA SER A 31 0.03 12.33 7.55
C SER A 31 0.97 13.45 7.97
N GLY A 32 2.11 13.62 7.27
CA GLY A 32 3.05 14.71 7.51
C GLY A 32 2.49 16.08 7.13
N MET A 33 1.73 16.17 6.05
CA MET A 33 1.05 17.41 5.64
C MET A 33 -0.05 17.79 6.64
N ALA A 34 -0.89 16.84 7.05
CA ALA A 34 -1.88 17.07 8.10
C ALA A 34 -1.24 17.59 9.40
N CYS A 35 -0.01 17.14 9.67
CA CYS A 35 0.77 17.60 10.81
C CYS A 35 1.29 19.03 10.66
N ALA A 36 1.83 19.38 9.49
CA ALA A 36 2.35 20.71 9.20
C ALA A 36 1.25 21.79 9.23
N PHE A 37 0.00 21.44 8.94
CA PHE A 37 -1.14 22.36 9.00
C PHE A 37 -1.91 22.33 10.34
N SER A 38 -1.49 21.50 11.29
CA SER A 38 -2.09 21.45 12.62
C SER A 38 -1.52 22.55 13.52
N ASN A 39 -2.39 23.20 14.30
CA ASN A 39 -2.00 24.26 15.25
C ASN A 39 -1.47 23.71 16.59
N ASN A 40 -1.21 22.40 16.67
CA ASN A 40 -0.85 21.69 17.90
C ASN A 40 0.64 21.30 17.86
N ALA A 41 1.41 21.73 18.85
CA ALA A 41 2.86 21.51 18.90
C ALA A 41 3.28 20.03 19.04
N ASN A 42 2.39 19.17 19.54
CA ASN A 42 2.58 17.72 19.65
C ASN A 42 1.75 16.98 18.60
N CYS A 43 2.00 17.28 17.34
CA CYS A 43 1.43 16.51 16.26
C CYS A 43 2.29 15.27 15.97
N GLY A 44 1.65 14.10 15.91
CA GLY A 44 2.27 12.83 15.54
C GLY A 44 1.57 12.19 14.35
N VAL A 45 2.31 11.38 13.57
CA VAL A 45 1.73 10.54 12.52
C VAL A 45 0.89 9.46 13.18
N SER A 46 -0.43 9.52 12.99
CA SER A 46 -1.35 8.48 13.44
C SER A 46 -0.98 7.16 12.78
N MET A 47 -0.97 6.08 13.56
CA MET A 47 -0.77 4.74 13.03
C MET A 47 -2.01 4.30 12.25
N PRO A 48 -1.89 3.44 11.22
CA PRO A 48 -3.02 3.10 10.35
C PRO A 48 -4.18 2.41 11.08
N TRP A 49 -3.92 1.75 12.21
CA TRP A 49 -4.95 1.17 13.08
C TRP A 49 -5.61 2.16 14.04
N GLN A 50 -5.12 3.41 14.11
CA GLN A 50 -5.74 4.50 14.86
C GLN A 50 -6.66 5.35 14.00
N LEU A 51 -6.68 5.14 12.68
CA LEU A 51 -7.60 5.81 11.77
C LEU A 51 -9.01 5.24 11.92
N SER A 52 -10.00 6.10 11.74
CA SER A 52 -11.43 5.74 11.84
C SER A 52 -12.24 6.46 10.76
N GLY A 53 -13.40 5.91 10.42
CA GLY A 53 -14.29 6.52 9.42
C GLY A 53 -13.74 6.42 8.00
N GLU A 54 -13.93 7.48 7.21
CA GLU A 54 -13.56 7.53 5.80
C GLU A 54 -12.05 7.44 5.58
N ASP A 55 -11.24 8.03 6.46
CA ASP A 55 -9.78 8.01 6.35
C ASP A 55 -9.22 6.59 6.44
N LEU A 56 -9.77 5.76 7.33
CA LEU A 56 -9.40 4.34 7.42
C LEU A 56 -9.73 3.60 6.11
N GLN A 57 -10.88 3.91 5.51
CA GLN A 57 -11.34 3.25 4.31
C GLN A 57 -10.44 3.59 3.11
N PHE A 58 -10.20 4.88 2.88
CA PHE A 58 -9.42 5.34 1.72
C PHE A 58 -7.91 5.14 1.89
N MET A 59 -7.38 5.32 3.10
CA MET A 59 -5.94 5.19 3.32
C MET A 59 -5.49 3.78 3.61
N VAL A 60 -6.33 2.89 4.14
CA VAL A 60 -5.87 1.56 4.62
C VAL A 60 -6.65 0.43 3.98
N LEU A 61 -7.98 0.42 4.06
CA LEU A 61 -8.78 -0.72 3.61
C LEU A 61 -8.76 -0.91 2.09
N ILE A 62 -9.02 0.14 1.31
CA ILE A 62 -9.03 0.06 -0.16
C ILE A 62 -7.63 -0.28 -0.69
N PRO A 63 -6.54 0.42 -0.31
CA PRO A 63 -5.21 0.09 -0.78
C PRO A 63 -4.76 -1.29 -0.30
N GLY A 64 -5.11 -1.67 0.94
CA GLY A 64 -4.81 -2.99 1.49
C GLY A 64 -5.48 -4.12 0.73
N ALA A 65 -6.74 -3.95 0.31
CA ALA A 65 -7.46 -4.92 -0.51
C ALA A 65 -6.83 -5.09 -1.90
N ILE A 66 -6.43 -3.98 -2.55
CA ILE A 66 -5.73 -4.01 -3.84
C ILE A 66 -4.39 -4.74 -3.69
N PHE A 67 -3.61 -4.39 -2.67
CA PHE A 67 -2.33 -5.04 -2.39
C PHE A 67 -2.50 -6.55 -2.16
N LEU A 68 -3.47 -6.96 -1.34
CA LEU A 68 -3.76 -8.38 -1.09
C LEU A 68 -4.11 -9.12 -2.36
N MET A 69 -4.94 -8.54 -3.23
CA MET A 69 -5.28 -9.16 -4.50
C MET A 69 -4.03 -9.34 -5.39
N MET A 70 -3.19 -8.32 -5.50
CA MET A 70 -1.94 -8.38 -6.28
C MET A 70 -0.94 -9.39 -5.68
N ALA A 71 -0.82 -9.43 -4.36
CA ALA A 71 0.02 -10.38 -3.64
C ALA A 71 -0.45 -11.82 -3.85
N ILE A 72 -1.75 -12.10 -3.74
CA ILE A 72 -2.31 -13.43 -4.00
C ILE A 72 -2.08 -13.84 -5.45
N LEU A 73 -2.34 -12.96 -6.41
CA LEU A 73 -2.12 -13.23 -7.83
C LEU A 73 -0.65 -13.51 -8.13
N SER A 74 0.27 -12.74 -7.56
CA SER A 74 1.71 -12.98 -7.73
C SER A 74 2.13 -14.33 -7.13
N VAL A 75 1.68 -14.67 -5.93
CA VAL A 75 1.96 -15.98 -5.30
C VAL A 75 1.40 -17.14 -6.15
N LEU A 76 0.18 -17.00 -6.68
CA LEU A 76 -0.43 -18.00 -7.55
C LEU A 76 0.36 -18.19 -8.86
N LEU A 77 0.88 -17.10 -9.44
CA LEU A 77 1.72 -17.15 -10.63
C LEU A 77 3.06 -17.83 -10.36
N TRP A 78 3.66 -17.63 -9.18
CA TRP A 78 4.91 -18.30 -8.80
C TRP A 78 4.74 -19.80 -8.50
N ARG A 79 3.54 -20.23 -8.10
CA ARG A 79 3.23 -21.63 -7.80
C ARG A 79 2.98 -22.52 -9.02
N LYS A 80 2.72 -21.94 -10.21
CA LYS A 80 2.40 -22.67 -11.46
C LYS A 80 3.59 -22.79 -12.40
#